data_AF-A0A7C2ZGZ6-F1
#
_entry.id   AF-A0A7C2ZGZ6-F1
#
_cell.length_a   1.000
_cell.length_b   1.000
_cell.length_c   1.000
_cell.angle_alpha   90.00
_cell.angle_beta   90.00
_cell.angle_gamma   90.00
#
_symmetry.space_group_name_H-M   'P 1'
#
loop_
_entity.id
_entity.type
_entity.pdbx_description
1 polymer ?
#
loop_
_entity_poly.entity_id
_entity_poly.type
_entity_poly.pdbx_seq_one_letter_code
_entity_poly.pdbx_strand_id
1 'polypeptide(L)'
;MLHPQHGKMQMEIAVVGEEKAGEKTAYWLEMRMQAPDKGRVIVKSLVVFEGQKSDALRLIVQSEDELPMEFPVQMRRNMSNSTNPAAEDIRAIAEHVGTETITTPAGSFTCEHFRMKDGSGEAWVSQKVAPYGIVKMTSREGSMVLLKVLAGERSQIRGEPQKMAPMMPGFPQP
;
A
#
# COMPACT_ATOMS: atom_id res chain seq x y z
N MET A 1 -25.05 -19.97 -0.37
CA MET A 1 -24.40 -19.42 -1.58
C MET A 1 -24.24 -17.91 -1.34
N LEU A 2 -23.06 -17.48 -0.87
CA LEU A 2 -22.79 -16.08 -0.54
C LEU A 2 -22.27 -15.38 -1.79
N HIS A 3 -22.99 -14.36 -2.25
CA HIS A 3 -22.50 -13.47 -3.29
C HIS A 3 -21.37 -12.60 -2.72
N PRO A 4 -20.27 -12.36 -3.47
CA PRO A 4 -19.23 -11.44 -3.03
C PRO A 4 -19.78 -10.02 -3.03
N GLN A 5 -19.62 -9.29 -1.93
CA GLN A 5 -19.91 -7.87 -1.89
C GLN A 5 -18.94 -7.15 -2.83
N HIS A 6 -19.43 -6.67 -3.98
CA HIS A 6 -18.75 -5.66 -4.78
C HIS A 6 -18.86 -4.32 -4.04
N GLY A 7 -18.06 -4.15 -2.98
CA GLY A 7 -17.99 -2.92 -2.20
C GLY A 7 -16.95 -1.96 -2.78
N LYS A 8 -17.27 -0.66 -2.84
CA LYS A 8 -16.27 0.38 -3.10
C LYS A 8 -15.40 0.52 -1.85
N MET A 9 -14.11 0.20 -1.97
CA MET A 9 -13.11 0.49 -0.94
C MET A 9 -12.35 1.75 -1.32
N GLN A 10 -12.22 2.67 -0.37
CA GLN A 10 -11.33 3.83 -0.50
C GLN A 10 -10.08 3.60 0.34
N MET A 11 -8.94 3.95 -0.23
CA MET A 11 -7.64 3.86 0.41
C MET A 11 -6.86 5.14 0.10
N GLU A 12 -6.23 5.69 1.13
CA GLU A 12 -5.28 6.79 1.00
C GLU A 12 -3.87 6.26 1.22
N ILE A 13 -2.90 6.79 0.49
CA ILE A 13 -1.48 6.49 0.67
C ILE A 13 -0.74 7.83 0.71
N ALA A 14 0.09 8.02 1.74
CA ALA A 14 0.85 9.25 1.91
C ALA A 14 2.26 9.00 2.44
N VAL A 15 3.22 9.79 1.96
CA VAL A 15 4.52 9.94 2.63
C VAL A 15 4.33 10.94 3.77
N VAL A 16 4.64 10.54 4.99
CA VAL A 16 4.41 11.35 6.21
C VAL A 16 5.68 11.67 6.98
N GLY A 17 6.84 11.22 6.48
CA GLY A 17 8.14 11.47 7.08
C GLY A 17 9.26 10.76 6.34
N GLU A 18 10.50 11.10 6.72
CA GLU A 18 11.74 10.54 6.22
C GLU A 18 12.67 10.24 7.39
N GLU A 19 13.42 9.14 7.31
CA GLU A 19 14.49 8.80 8.24
C GLU A 19 15.72 8.27 7.49
N LYS A 20 16.91 8.38 8.10
CA LYS A 20 18.11 7.70 7.61
C LYS A 20 18.14 6.26 8.12
N ALA A 21 18.29 5.32 7.19
CA ALA A 21 18.47 3.89 7.47
C ALA A 21 19.87 3.48 6.98
N GLY A 22 20.88 3.72 7.81
CA GLY A 22 22.28 3.63 7.41
C GLY A 22 22.60 4.69 6.35
N GLU A 23 23.15 4.27 5.21
CA GLU A 23 23.47 5.16 4.08
C GLU A 23 22.25 5.49 3.20
N LYS A 24 21.14 4.76 3.39
CA LYS A 24 19.93 4.91 2.57
C LYS A 24 18.95 5.86 3.23
N THR A 25 18.16 6.55 2.41
CA THR A 25 16.98 7.28 2.86
C THR A 25 15.79 6.34 2.88
N ALA A 26 15.06 6.31 4.00
CA ALA A 26 13.82 5.58 4.18
C ALA A 26 12.65 6.55 4.37
N TYR A 27 11.48 6.22 3.86
CA TYR A 27 10.29 7.04 3.95
C TYR A 27 9.21 6.36 4.78
N TRP A 28 8.55 7.12 5.64
CA TRP A 28 7.35 6.69 6.32
C TRP A 28 6.15 6.80 5.39
N LEU A 29 5.58 5.66 5.03
CA LEU A 29 4.37 5.56 4.22
C LEU A 29 3.20 5.20 5.13
N GLU A 30 2.13 5.97 5.08
CA GLU A 30 0.86 5.65 5.71
C GLU A 30 -0.17 5.26 4.67
N MET A 31 -0.72 4.07 4.83
CA MET A 31 -1.90 3.60 4.14
C MET A 31 -3.09 3.69 5.10
N ARG A 32 -4.18 4.31 4.67
CA ARG A 32 -5.39 4.54 5.49
C ARG A 32 -6.58 3.98 4.76
N MET A 33 -7.40 3.20 5.44
CA MET A 33 -8.57 2.53 4.84
C MET A 33 -9.67 2.33 5.88
N GLN A 34 -10.91 2.20 5.40
CA GLN A 34 -12.02 1.72 6.22
C GLN A 34 -12.14 0.20 6.04
N ALA A 35 -11.98 -0.52 7.15
CA ALA A 35 -12.27 -1.94 7.23
C ALA A 35 -13.72 -2.15 7.73
N PRO A 36 -14.48 -3.10 7.17
CA PRO A 36 -15.89 -3.33 7.56
C PRO A 36 -16.09 -3.55 9.06
N ASP A 37 -15.19 -4.30 9.71
CA ASP A 37 -15.37 -4.73 11.11
C ASP A 37 -14.47 -3.98 12.11
N LYS A 38 -13.46 -3.24 11.62
CA LYS A 38 -12.47 -2.55 12.46
C LYS A 38 -12.51 -1.03 12.35
N GLY A 39 -13.48 -0.52 11.61
CA GLY A 39 -13.57 0.90 11.29
C GLY A 39 -12.29 1.36 10.58
N ARG A 40 -11.75 2.49 11.04
CA ARG A 40 -10.55 3.07 10.45
C ARG A 40 -9.28 2.30 10.78
N VAL A 41 -8.55 1.88 9.76
CA VAL A 41 -7.24 1.20 9.89
C VAL A 41 -6.14 2.03 9.24
N ILE A 42 -5.05 2.25 9.97
CA ILE A 42 -3.83 2.88 9.49
C ILE A 42 -2.70 1.84 9.52
N VAL A 43 -2.06 1.64 8.37
CA VAL A 43 -0.84 0.86 8.23
C VAL A 43 0.30 1.80 7.91
N LYS A 44 1.25 1.94 8.83
CA LYS A 44 2.43 2.79 8.67
C LYS A 44 3.68 1.94 8.49
N SER A 45 4.38 2.10 7.38
CA SER A 45 5.60 1.34 7.05
C SER A 45 6.79 2.27 6.85
N LEU A 46 7.96 1.92 7.39
CA LEU A 46 9.22 2.57 7.03
C LEU A 46 9.79 1.81 5.83
N VAL A 47 9.92 2.47 4.68
CA VAL A 47 10.26 1.82 3.42
C VAL A 47 11.49 2.47 2.80
N VAL A 48 12.45 1.65 2.39
CA VAL A 48 13.56 2.06 1.53
C VAL A 48 13.20 1.70 0.09
N PHE A 49 13.41 2.65 -0.83
CA PHE A 49 13.26 2.42 -2.27
C PHE A 49 14.64 2.28 -2.91
N GLU A 50 14.86 1.18 -3.63
CA GLU A 50 16.08 0.91 -4.39
C GLU A 50 15.73 0.62 -5.85
N GLY A 51 15.69 1.67 -6.66
CA GLY A 51 15.22 1.59 -8.03
C GLY A 51 13.78 1.08 -8.10
N GLN A 52 13.62 -0.17 -8.51
CA GLN A 52 12.34 -0.86 -8.70
C GLN A 52 11.96 -1.77 -7.50
N LYS A 53 12.76 -1.79 -6.45
CA LYS A 53 12.49 -2.62 -5.26
C LYS A 53 12.15 -1.72 -4.09
N SER A 54 11.24 -2.19 -3.25
CA SER A 54 10.96 -1.55 -1.97
C SER A 54 11.06 -2.57 -0.85
N ASP A 55 11.74 -2.18 0.23
CA ASP A 55 11.87 -3.01 1.42
C ASP A 55 11.30 -2.27 2.63
N ALA A 56 10.34 -2.92 3.28
CA ALA A 56 9.79 -2.43 4.54
C ALA A 56 10.73 -2.84 5.70
N LEU A 57 11.22 -1.85 6.42
CA LEU A 57 12.07 -1.99 7.60
C LEU A 57 11.27 -2.08 8.90
N ARG A 58 10.13 -1.40 8.95
CA ARG A 58 9.22 -1.35 10.11
C ARG A 58 7.78 -1.39 9.62
N LEU A 59 6.91 -1.97 10.45
CA LEU A 59 5.47 -2.03 10.19
C LEU A 59 4.72 -1.71 11.48
N ILE A 60 3.89 -0.69 11.45
CA ILE A 60 3.01 -0.28 12.54
C ILE A 60 1.58 -0.35 12.02
N VAL A 61 0.68 -0.94 12.79
CA VAL A 61 -0.75 -0.99 12.49
C VAL A 61 -1.53 -0.39 13.65
N GLN A 62 -2.53 0.42 13.33
CA GLN A 62 -3.47 0.97 14.30
C GLN A 62 -4.89 0.86 13.75
N SER A 63 -5.75 0.12 14.44
CA SER A 63 -7.20 0.13 14.22
C SER A 63 -7.83 1.30 14.99
N GLU A 64 -9.11 1.57 14.72
CA GLU A 64 -9.88 2.57 15.43
C GLU A 64 -9.91 2.25 16.94
N ASP A 65 -9.65 3.27 17.76
CA ASP A 65 -9.60 3.19 19.23
C ASP A 65 -8.58 2.21 19.85
N GLU A 66 -7.71 1.59 19.03
CA GLU A 66 -6.62 0.74 19.51
C GLU A 66 -5.29 1.51 19.64
N LEU A 67 -4.42 1.02 20.51
CA LEU A 67 -3.03 1.48 20.56
C LEU A 67 -2.26 0.97 19.33
N PRO A 68 -1.31 1.75 18.79
CA PRO A 68 -0.54 1.33 17.65
C PRO A 68 0.38 0.17 18.02
N MET A 69 0.41 -0.84 17.17
CA MET A 69 1.20 -2.05 17.37
C MET A 69 2.26 -2.17 16.27
N GLU A 70 3.51 -2.36 16.66
CA GLU A 70 4.63 -2.65 15.75
C GLU A 70 4.78 -4.16 15.55
N PHE A 71 4.67 -4.59 14.29
CA PHE A 71 4.74 -5.99 13.88
C PHE A 71 6.11 -6.31 13.27
N PRO A 72 6.63 -7.54 13.46
CA PRO A 72 7.78 -8.02 12.69
C PRO A 72 7.48 -7.99 11.19
N VAL A 73 8.35 -7.37 10.40
CA VAL A 73 8.16 -7.24 8.94
C VAL A 73 8.09 -8.60 8.24
N GLN A 74 8.72 -9.63 8.80
CA GLN A 74 8.65 -11.02 8.33
C GLN A 74 7.22 -11.58 8.43
N MET A 75 6.48 -11.19 9.46
CA MET A 75 5.08 -11.61 9.63
C MET A 75 4.21 -11.05 8.50
N ARG A 76 4.46 -9.80 8.06
CA ARG A 76 3.78 -9.23 6.88
C ARG A 76 4.06 -10.03 5.61
N ARG A 77 5.34 -10.41 5.37
CA ARG A 77 5.73 -11.20 4.19
C ARG A 77 5.02 -12.56 4.16
N ASN A 78 4.83 -13.18 5.32
CA ASN A 78 4.14 -14.48 5.44
C ASN A 78 2.61 -14.36 5.37
N MET A 79 2.03 -13.22 5.75
CA MET A 79 0.58 -12.96 5.69
C MET A 79 0.13 -12.45 4.32
N SER A 80 1.02 -11.87 3.51
CA SER A 80 0.70 -11.41 2.16
C SER A 80 0.93 -12.51 1.11
N ASN A 81 -0.04 -13.42 0.96
CA ASN A 81 -0.23 -14.14 -0.31
C ASN A 81 -1.01 -13.29 -1.33
N SER A 82 -1.50 -12.12 -0.92
CA SER A 82 -2.19 -11.13 -1.75
C SER A 82 -1.29 -9.93 -2.00
N THR A 83 -1.06 -9.67 -3.29
CA THR A 83 -0.61 -8.42 -3.90
C THR A 83 -0.77 -7.20 -2.99
N ASN A 84 0.30 -6.82 -2.30
CA ASN A 84 0.48 -5.42 -1.96
C ASN A 84 0.87 -4.74 -3.29
N PRO A 85 0.00 -3.93 -3.92
CA PRO A 85 0.33 -3.26 -5.19
C PRO A 85 1.53 -2.31 -5.08
N ALA A 86 2.04 -2.08 -3.87
CA ALA A 86 3.25 -1.33 -3.58
C ALA A 86 4.51 -2.16 -3.29
N ALA A 87 4.40 -3.49 -3.13
CA ALA A 87 5.54 -4.32 -2.74
C ALA A 87 6.40 -4.80 -3.92
N GLU A 88 5.85 -4.88 -5.12
CA GLU A 88 6.56 -5.26 -6.33
C GLU A 88 6.36 -4.19 -7.40
N ASP A 89 7.45 -3.73 -8.01
CA ASP A 89 7.35 -2.83 -9.16
C ASP A 89 6.68 -3.58 -10.31
N ILE A 90 5.53 -3.05 -10.71
CA ILE A 90 4.71 -3.58 -11.78
C ILE A 90 5.52 -3.81 -13.07
N ARG A 91 6.57 -3.02 -13.30
CA ARG A 91 7.47 -3.13 -14.46
C ARG A 91 8.26 -4.43 -14.51
N ALA A 92 8.47 -5.11 -13.38
CA ALA A 92 9.19 -6.39 -13.34
C ALA A 92 8.32 -7.56 -13.85
N ILE A 93 7.00 -7.47 -13.65
CA ILE A 93 6.02 -8.52 -13.94
C ILE A 93 5.09 -8.16 -15.13
N ALA A 94 5.21 -6.95 -15.65
CA ALA A 94 4.42 -6.43 -16.76
C ALA A 94 5.27 -6.11 -18.00
N GLU A 95 4.61 -6.02 -19.15
CA GLU A 95 5.15 -5.44 -20.37
C GLU A 95 4.70 -3.98 -20.50
N HIS A 96 5.59 -3.11 -20.98
CA HIS A 96 5.23 -1.73 -21.33
C HIS A 96 4.47 -1.72 -22.65
N VAL A 97 3.21 -1.28 -22.61
CA VAL A 97 2.31 -1.23 -23.76
C VAL A 97 2.46 0.10 -24.52
N GLY A 98 2.69 1.21 -23.80
CA GLY A 98 2.85 2.53 -24.40
C GLY A 98 2.47 3.64 -23.44
N THR A 99 2.33 4.85 -23.98
CA THR A 99 1.93 6.04 -23.21
C THR A 99 0.55 6.50 -23.63
N GLU A 100 -0.33 6.79 -22.66
CA GLU A 100 -1.67 7.33 -22.93
C GLU A 100 -2.13 8.31 -21.85
N THR A 101 -3.16 9.10 -22.15
CA THR A 101 -3.73 10.05 -21.19
C THR A 101 -4.92 9.44 -20.47
N ILE A 102 -4.86 9.37 -19.14
CA ILE A 102 -5.92 8.84 -18.29
C ILE A 102 -6.58 9.98 -17.51
N THR A 103 -7.89 10.11 -17.67
CA THR A 103 -8.72 11.05 -16.91
C THR A 103 -9.38 10.35 -15.72
N THR A 104 -9.24 10.97 -14.55
CA THR A 104 -9.76 10.47 -13.27
C THR A 104 -10.40 11.64 -12.50
N PRO A 105 -11.08 11.40 -11.37
CA PRO A 105 -11.53 12.48 -10.48
C PRO A 105 -10.37 13.38 -9.99
N ALA A 106 -9.14 12.87 -9.91
CA ALA A 106 -7.96 13.65 -9.54
C ALA A 106 -7.41 14.54 -10.67
N GLY A 107 -7.96 14.44 -11.89
CA GLY A 107 -7.49 15.14 -13.08
C GLY A 107 -7.04 14.21 -14.20
N SER A 108 -6.36 14.78 -15.20
CA SER A 108 -5.83 14.04 -16.35
C SER A 108 -4.32 13.90 -16.27
N PHE A 109 -3.83 12.68 -16.50
CA PHE A 109 -2.43 12.33 -16.37
C PHE A 109 -1.94 11.63 -17.63
N THR A 110 -0.78 12.03 -18.12
CA THR A 110 -0.02 11.20 -19.07
C THR A 110 0.60 10.05 -18.28
N CYS A 111 0.26 8.83 -18.68
CA CYS A 111 0.62 7.60 -17.99
C CYS A 111 1.38 6.67 -18.92
N GLU A 112 2.37 5.98 -18.37
CA GLU A 112 2.90 4.75 -18.95
C GLU A 112 1.91 3.61 -18.63
N HIS A 113 1.52 2.86 -19.65
CA HIS A 113 0.61 1.73 -19.56
C HIS A 113 1.44 0.44 -19.52
N PHE A 114 1.20 -0.35 -18.48
CA PHE A 114 1.76 -1.66 -18.26
C PHE A 114 0.68 -2.74 -18.27
N ARG A 115 0.93 -3.86 -18.95
CA ARG A 115 0.07 -5.05 -18.94
C ARG A 115 0.79 -6.20 -18.27
N MET A 116 0.18 -6.84 -17.28
CA MET A 116 0.78 -8.00 -16.62
C MET A 116 0.97 -9.14 -17.63
N LYS A 117 2.14 -9.79 -17.64
CA LYS A 117 2.47 -10.84 -18.63
C LYS A 117 1.55 -12.07 -18.55
N ASP A 118 0.97 -12.33 -17.40
CA ASP A 118 0.00 -13.41 -17.16
C ASP A 118 -1.44 -13.02 -17.53
N GLY A 119 -1.66 -11.78 -18.01
CA GLY A 119 -2.98 -11.25 -18.34
C GLY A 119 -3.89 -11.05 -17.12
N SER A 120 -3.32 -11.00 -15.90
CA SER A 120 -4.08 -10.78 -14.66
C SER A 120 -4.63 -9.37 -14.53
N GLY A 121 -4.00 -8.39 -15.20
CA GLY A 121 -4.42 -7.00 -15.13
C GLY A 121 -3.56 -6.03 -15.96
N GLU A 122 -3.92 -4.77 -15.83
CA GLU A 122 -3.28 -3.62 -16.45
C GLU A 122 -3.13 -2.49 -15.43
N ALA A 123 -2.10 -1.66 -15.59
CA ALA A 123 -1.88 -0.49 -14.75
C ALA A 123 -1.36 0.70 -15.56
N TRP A 124 -1.76 1.87 -15.11
CA TRP A 124 -1.36 3.15 -15.65
C TRP A 124 -0.64 3.94 -14.56
N VAL A 125 0.62 4.24 -14.81
CA VAL A 125 1.49 4.92 -13.84
C VAL A 125 1.98 6.25 -14.38
N SER A 126 2.07 7.26 -13.51
CA SER A 126 2.56 8.59 -13.83
C SER A 126 3.52 9.07 -12.74
N GLN A 127 4.69 9.58 -13.13
CA GLN A 127 5.69 10.12 -12.20
C GLN A 127 5.18 11.33 -11.39
N LYS A 128 4.09 11.96 -11.84
CA LYS A 128 3.43 13.08 -11.13
C LYS A 128 2.62 12.63 -9.91
N VAL A 129 2.49 11.32 -9.68
CA VAL A 129 1.74 10.74 -8.57
C VAL A 129 2.70 9.99 -7.65
N ALA A 130 3.12 10.61 -6.57
CA ALA A 130 3.97 9.95 -5.56
C ALA A 130 3.10 9.17 -4.54
N PRO A 131 3.63 8.15 -3.86
CA PRO A 131 4.96 7.55 -4.05
C PRO A 131 5.00 6.44 -5.12
N TYR A 132 3.85 5.88 -5.52
CA TYR A 132 3.80 4.66 -6.36
C TYR A 132 3.44 4.89 -7.83
N GLY A 133 3.07 6.11 -8.22
CA GLY A 133 2.75 6.43 -9.61
C GLY A 133 1.36 5.99 -10.07
N ILE A 134 0.65 5.14 -9.33
CA ILE A 134 -0.57 4.48 -9.82
C ILE A 134 -1.71 5.50 -9.99
N VAL A 135 -2.13 5.70 -11.24
CA VAL A 135 -3.32 6.50 -11.62
C VAL A 135 -4.54 5.61 -11.79
N LYS A 136 -4.35 4.41 -12.35
CA LYS A 136 -5.40 3.42 -12.55
C LYS A 136 -4.80 2.02 -12.54
N MET A 137 -5.58 1.05 -12.08
CA MET A 137 -5.29 -0.38 -12.19
C MET A 137 -6.58 -1.13 -12.47
N THR A 138 -6.51 -2.18 -13.30
CA THR A 138 -7.64 -3.07 -13.59
C THR A 138 -7.18 -4.51 -13.47
N SER A 139 -8.02 -5.35 -12.89
CA SER A 139 -7.84 -6.80 -12.83
C SER A 139 -9.19 -7.50 -13.04
N ARG A 140 -9.19 -8.83 -13.02
CA ARG A 140 -10.43 -9.62 -13.04
C ARG A 140 -11.32 -9.39 -11.82
N GLU A 141 -10.74 -8.91 -10.72
CA GLU A 141 -11.41 -8.71 -9.43
C GLU A 141 -11.99 -7.30 -9.31
N GLY A 142 -11.57 -6.36 -10.16
CA GLY A 142 -12.11 -5.01 -10.16
C GLY A 142 -11.16 -3.97 -10.73
N SER A 143 -11.43 -2.70 -10.40
CA SER A 143 -10.59 -1.59 -10.82
C SER A 143 -10.34 -0.61 -9.68
N MET A 144 -9.16 -0.01 -9.69
CA MET A 144 -8.75 1.06 -8.81
C MET A 144 -8.47 2.30 -9.66
N VAL A 145 -8.94 3.46 -9.22
CA VAL A 145 -8.73 4.74 -9.91
C VAL A 145 -8.34 5.82 -8.91
N LEU A 146 -7.42 6.69 -9.30
CA LEU A 146 -6.95 7.79 -8.46
C LEU A 146 -8.07 8.81 -8.23
N LEU A 147 -8.48 8.97 -6.98
CA LEU A 147 -9.53 9.92 -6.61
C LEU A 147 -8.97 11.31 -6.31
N LYS A 148 -7.79 11.39 -5.70
CA LYS A 148 -7.15 12.65 -5.30
C LYS A 148 -5.64 12.47 -5.14
N VAL A 149 -4.87 13.53 -5.42
CA VAL A 149 -3.45 13.64 -5.04
C VAL A 149 -3.34 14.35 -3.69
N LEU A 150 -2.62 13.74 -2.75
CA LEU A 150 -2.38 14.29 -1.41
C LEU A 150 -1.00 14.98 -1.36
N ALA A 151 -0.88 16.01 -0.53
CA ALA A 151 0.38 16.74 -0.34
C ALA A 151 0.51 17.27 1.08
N GLY A 152 1.72 17.21 1.64
CA GLY A 152 2.02 17.75 2.98
C GLY A 152 1.36 16.98 4.14
N GLU A 153 1.04 15.71 3.93
CA GLU A 153 0.40 14.86 4.93
C GLU A 153 1.31 14.63 6.14
N ARG A 154 0.70 14.53 7.31
CA ARG A 154 1.37 14.18 8.58
C ARG A 154 0.90 12.82 9.06
N SER A 155 1.71 12.20 9.91
CA SER A 155 1.38 10.92 10.49
C SER A 155 0.08 11.00 11.29
N GLN A 156 -0.84 10.07 11.05
CA GLN A 156 -2.12 9.98 11.76
C GLN A 156 -2.14 8.87 12.81
N ILE A 157 -1.03 8.15 12.98
CA ILE A 157 -0.80 7.26 14.12
C ILE A 157 -0.84 8.06 15.43
N ARG A 158 -1.55 7.55 16.44
CA ARG A 158 -1.71 8.17 17.76
C ARG A 158 -1.18 7.25 18.86
N GLY A 159 -0.34 7.79 19.73
CA GLY A 159 0.32 7.02 20.80
C GLY A 159 1.65 6.40 20.38
N GLU A 160 2.36 5.82 21.34
CA GLU A 160 3.63 5.14 21.08
C GLU A 160 3.40 3.70 20.59
N PRO A 161 4.02 3.28 19.47
CA PRO A 161 3.91 1.91 18.99
C PRO A 161 4.43 0.89 20.01
N GLN A 162 3.58 -0.05 20.38
CA GLN A 162 3.95 -1.19 21.22
C GLN A 162 4.42 -2.35 20.33
N LYS A 163 5.58 -2.92 20.65
CA LYS A 163 6.05 -4.12 19.94
C LYS A 163 5.12 -5.27 20.23
N MET A 164 4.70 -6.00 19.20
CA MET A 164 3.99 -7.26 19.39
C MET A 164 4.84 -8.18 20.25
N ALA A 165 4.28 -8.64 21.38
CA ALA A 165 4.95 -9.63 22.20
C ALA A 165 5.24 -10.88 21.34
N PRO A 166 6.39 -11.55 21.51
CA PRO A 166 6.63 -12.81 20.82
C PRO A 166 5.47 -13.77 21.13
N MET A 167 4.79 -14.23 20.08
CA MET A 167 3.78 -15.28 20.20
C MET A 167 4.50 -16.50 20.78
N MET A 168 4.27 -16.79 22.06
CA MET A 168 4.81 -18.00 22.69
C MET A 168 4.22 -19.21 21.95
N PRO A 169 5.05 -20.04 21.29
CA PRO A 169 4.55 -21.27 20.68
C PRO A 169 4.04 -22.18 21.80
N GLY A 170 2.73 -22.47 21.82
CA GLY A 170 2.20 -23.57 22.64
C GLY A 170 1.19 -23.23 23.73
N PHE A 171 0.58 -22.05 23.78
CA PHE A 171 -0.62 -21.86 24.61
C PHE A 171 -1.89 -22.26 23.83
N PRO A 172 -2.66 -23.26 24.28
CA PRO A 172 -3.99 -23.50 23.73
C PRO A 172 -4.90 -22.31 24.07
N GLN A 173 -5.72 -21.91 23.10
CA GLN A 173 -6.74 -20.87 23.28
C GLN A 173 -7.82 -21.37 24.27
N PRO A 174 -8.42 -20.49 25.08
CA PRO A 174 -9.58 -20.83 25.90
C PRO A 174 -10.81 -21.19 25.06
#